data_AF-A0A0K9FBK3-F1
#
_entry.id   AF-A0A0K9FBK3-F1
#
_cell.length_a   1.000
_cell.length_b   1.000
_cell.length_c   1.000
_cell.angle_alpha   90.00
_cell.angle_beta   90.00
_cell.angle_gamma   90.00
#
_symmetry.space_group_name_H-M   'P 1'
#
loop_
_entity.id
_entity.type
_entity.pdbx_description
1 polymer ?
#
loop_
_entity_poly.entity_id
_entity_poly.type
_entity_poly.pdbx_seq_one_letter_code
_entity_poly.pdbx_strand_id
1 'polypeptide(L)'
;MNQGAVVWQFEKRKWRFGILAYLKMKHLDDFGELLNKVTEVYADFNYPEDMNSLINYLPPKDGYNPSQYSKDENLVRLINIFNDFLNKEQQNLQNDMTL
;
A
#
# COMPACT_ATOMS: atom_id res chain seq x y z
N MET A 1 27.50 5.60 1.07
CA MET A 1 26.24 4.86 1.30
C MET A 1 26.58 3.40 1.53
N ASN A 2 25.98 2.73 2.51
CA ASN A 2 26.21 1.30 2.74
C ASN A 2 25.42 0.49 1.70
N GLN A 3 26.10 -0.10 0.72
CA GLN A 3 25.47 -0.89 -0.34
C GLN A 3 24.60 -2.03 0.21
N GLY A 4 25.00 -2.67 1.31
CA GLY A 4 24.21 -3.72 1.96
C GLY A 4 22.88 -3.22 2.53
N ALA A 5 22.84 -1.98 3.04
CA ALA A 5 21.60 -1.39 3.53
C ALA A 5 20.63 -1.09 2.38
N VAL A 6 21.14 -0.66 1.22
CA VAL A 6 20.30 -0.41 0.02
C VAL A 6 19.68 -1.71 -0.49
N VAL A 7 20.48 -2.78 -0.63
CA VAL A 7 20.00 -4.10 -1.05
C VAL A 7 18.93 -4.62 -0.08
N TRP A 8 19.17 -4.53 1.23
CA TRP A 8 18.19 -4.98 2.23
C TRP A 8 16.85 -4.24 2.13
N GLN A 9 16.85 -2.91 1.93
CA GLN A 9 15.61 -2.15 1.76
C GLN A 9 14.86 -2.56 0.49
N PHE A 10 15.60 -2.83 -0.60
CA PHE A 10 15.00 -3.31 -1.84
C PHE A 10 14.37 -4.70 -1.68
N GLU A 11 15.05 -5.64 -1.02
CA GLU A 11 14.49 -6.96 -0.74
C GLU A 11 13.22 -6.86 0.12
N LYS A 12 13.23 -6.03 1.17
CA LYS A 12 12.02 -5.78 1.97
C LYS A 12 10.88 -5.19 1.14
N ARG A 13 11.16 -4.27 0.21
CA ARG A 13 10.14 -3.71 -0.69
C ARG A 13 9.51 -4.78 -1.58
N LYS A 14 10.31 -5.69 -2.16
CA LYS A 14 9.81 -6.84 -2.93
C LYS A 14 8.90 -7.74 -2.08
N TRP A 15 9.31 -8.06 -0.86
CA TRP A 15 8.50 -8.86 0.07
C TRP A 15 7.17 -8.18 0.39
N ARG A 16 7.19 -6.88 0.71
CA ARG A 16 5.98 -6.09 0.95
C ARG A 16 5.03 -6.13 -0.24
N PHE A 17 5.56 -5.87 -1.44
CA PHE A 17 4.77 -5.92 -2.68
C PHE A 17 4.12 -7.29 -2.89
N GLY A 18 4.89 -8.39 -2.72
CA GLY A 18 4.37 -9.74 -2.85
C GLY A 18 3.24 -10.05 -1.88
N ILE A 19 3.37 -9.64 -0.61
CA ILE A 19 2.32 -9.81 0.41
C ILE A 19 1.07 -9.02 0.04
N LEU A 20 1.21 -7.74 -0.32
CA LEU A 20 0.06 -6.89 -0.68
C LEU A 20 -0.65 -7.40 -1.94
N ALA A 21 0.08 -7.85 -2.95
CA ALA A 21 -0.49 -8.45 -4.15
C ALA A 21 -1.25 -9.76 -3.83
N TYR A 22 -0.69 -10.60 -2.96
CA TYR A 22 -1.37 -11.81 -2.48
C TYR A 22 -2.67 -11.48 -1.73
N LEU A 23 -2.64 -10.49 -0.83
CA LEU A 23 -3.83 -10.06 -0.08
C LEU A 23 -4.92 -9.54 -1.03
N LYS A 24 -4.55 -8.74 -2.04
CA LYS A 24 -5.48 -8.28 -3.07
C LYS A 24 -6.20 -9.46 -3.73
N MET A 25 -5.45 -10.50 -4.13
CA MET A 25 -6.03 -11.69 -4.77
C MET A 25 -6.94 -12.48 -3.82
N LYS A 26 -6.59 -12.57 -2.53
CA LYS A 26 -7.33 -13.34 -1.53
C LYS A 26 -8.64 -12.68 -1.11
N HIS A 27 -8.71 -11.35 -1.16
CA HIS A 27 -9.83 -10.55 -0.67
C HIS A 27 -10.50 -9.71 -1.77
N LEU A 28 -10.57 -10.25 -3.00
CA LEU A 28 -11.18 -9.55 -4.15
C LEU A 28 -12.65 -9.17 -3.93
N ASP A 29 -13.38 -9.97 -3.13
CA ASP A 29 -14.80 -9.79 -2.86
C ASP A 29 -15.08 -9.09 -1.51
N ASP A 30 -14.04 -8.75 -0.73
CA ASP A 30 -14.16 -8.09 0.57
C ASP A 30 -13.10 -7.00 0.74
N PHE A 31 -13.46 -5.80 0.28
CA PHE A 31 -12.61 -4.62 0.37
C PHE A 31 -12.36 -4.14 1.80
N GLY A 32 -13.31 -4.37 2.71
CA GLY A 32 -13.14 -4.01 4.11
C GLY A 32 -12.03 -4.83 4.74
N GLU A 33 -12.09 -6.15 4.58
CA GLU A 33 -11.06 -7.05 5.10
C GLU A 33 -9.71 -6.85 4.40
N LEU A 34 -9.71 -6.60 3.08
CA LEU A 34 -8.49 -6.26 2.36
C LEU A 34 -7.76 -5.06 3.00
N LEU A 35 -8.47 -3.96 3.27
CA LEU A 35 -7.87 -2.76 3.87
C LEU A 35 -7.44 -2.97 5.32
N ASN A 36 -8.16 -3.81 6.09
CA ASN A 36 -7.70 -4.23 7.43
C ASN A 36 -6.35 -4.95 7.33
N LYS A 37 -6.21 -5.89 6.38
CA LYS A 37 -4.94 -6.60 6.16
C LYS A 37 -3.82 -5.70 5.63
N VAL A 38 -4.13 -4.71 4.79
CA VAL A 38 -3.15 -3.69 4.38
C VAL A 38 -2.63 -2.90 5.59
N THR A 39 -3.50 -2.61 6.56
CA THR A 39 -3.12 -1.93 7.81
C THR A 39 -2.20 -2.77 8.69
N GLU A 40 -2.45 -4.10 8.77
CA GLU A 40 -1.54 -5.04 9.44
C GLU A 40 -0.14 -5.01 8.80
N VAL A 41 -0.07 -5.09 7.46
CA VAL A 41 1.20 -5.00 6.72
C VAL A 41 1.91 -3.66 6.96
N TYR A 42 1.17 -2.55 7.01
CA TYR A 42 1.73 -1.24 7.33
C TYR A 42 2.43 -1.24 8.71
N ALA A 43 1.85 -1.90 9.71
CA ALA A 43 2.47 -2.05 11.03
C ALA A 43 3.69 -2.99 11.00
N ASP A 44 3.57 -4.15 10.36
CA ASP A 44 4.64 -5.16 10.27
C ASP A 44 5.89 -4.63 9.55
N PHE A 45 5.70 -3.71 8.59
CA PHE A 45 6.79 -3.03 7.88
C PHE A 45 7.24 -1.74 8.56
N ASN A 46 6.86 -1.53 9.81
CA ASN A 46 7.28 -0.42 10.67
C ASN A 46 6.84 0.96 10.12
N TYR A 47 5.59 1.06 9.72
CA TYR A 47 4.89 2.29 9.34
C TYR A 47 5.57 3.07 8.19
N PRO A 48 5.75 2.44 7.01
CA PRO A 48 6.44 3.09 5.90
C PRO A 48 5.59 4.25 5.32
N GLU A 49 6.19 5.44 5.22
CA GLU A 49 5.47 6.68 4.88
C GLU A 49 4.75 6.64 3.52
N ASP A 50 5.30 5.88 2.57
CA ASP A 50 4.72 5.71 1.22
C ASP A 50 3.37 5.00 1.21
N MET A 51 3.00 4.32 2.31
CA MET A 51 1.70 3.67 2.49
C MET A 51 0.68 4.54 3.22
N ASN A 52 1.05 5.71 3.75
CA ASN A 52 0.15 6.50 4.62
C ASN A 52 -1.20 6.83 3.97
N SER A 53 -1.24 7.01 2.64
CA SER A 53 -2.47 7.30 1.89
C SER A 53 -3.46 6.13 1.84
N LEU A 54 -3.02 4.92 2.20
CA LEU A 54 -3.81 3.69 2.25
C LEU A 54 -4.52 3.50 3.59
N ILE A 55 -4.12 4.25 4.63
CA ILE A 55 -4.49 3.99 6.01
C ILE A 55 -5.68 4.84 6.41
N ASN A 56 -6.83 4.19 6.65
CA ASN A 56 -8.12 4.85 6.83
C ASN A 56 -8.24 5.74 8.08
N TYR A 57 -7.44 5.50 9.12
CA TYR A 57 -7.44 6.31 10.33
C TYR A 57 -6.44 7.48 10.29
N LEU A 58 -5.60 7.57 9.25
CA LEU A 58 -4.73 8.73 9.05
C LEU A 58 -5.49 9.83 8.31
N PRO A 59 -5.30 11.11 8.69
CA PRO A 59 -5.83 12.23 7.92
C PRO A 59 -5.31 12.20 6.47
N PRO A 60 -6.19 12.33 5.46
CA PRO A 60 -5.77 12.43 4.07
C PRO A 60 -4.85 13.63 3.84
N LYS A 61 -3.73 13.42 3.14
CA LYS A 61 -2.76 14.50 2.82
C LYS A 61 -3.15 15.35 1.61
N ASP A 62 -4.19 14.96 0.87
CA ASP A 62 -4.65 15.56 -0.39
C ASP A 62 -5.81 16.56 -0.22
N GLY A 63 -6.14 16.92 1.03
CA GLY A 63 -7.27 17.81 1.34
C GLY A 63 -8.64 17.14 1.25
N TYR A 64 -8.69 15.82 1.00
CA TYR A 64 -9.91 15.05 1.05
C TYR A 64 -10.49 15.03 2.48
N ASN A 65 -11.79 15.29 2.63
CA ASN A 65 -12.48 15.20 3.91
C ASN A 65 -13.41 13.97 3.93
N PRO A 66 -13.04 12.88 4.63
CA PRO A 66 -13.84 11.65 4.69
C PRO A 66 -15.26 11.85 5.24
N SER A 67 -15.48 12.88 6.07
CA SER A 67 -16.79 13.15 6.68
C SER A 67 -17.84 13.66 5.69
N GLN A 68 -17.43 14.07 4.48
CA GLN A 68 -18.32 14.55 3.43
C GLN A 68 -18.88 13.43 2.55
N TYR A 69 -18.41 12.19 2.74
CA TYR A 69 -18.73 11.05 1.89
C TYR A 69 -19.24 9.87 2.73
N SER A 70 -19.99 8.98 2.07
CA SER A 70 -20.44 7.73 2.67
C SER A 70 -19.27 6.78 2.98
N LYS A 71 -19.52 5.76 3.79
CA LYS A 71 -18.51 4.73 4.10
C LYS A 71 -18.06 4.00 2.85
N ASP A 72 -18.98 3.68 1.93
CA ASP A 72 -18.67 2.94 0.71
C ASP A 72 -17.85 3.79 -0.27
N GLU A 73 -18.15 5.08 -0.41
CA GLU A 73 -17.33 6.00 -1.22
C GLU A 73 -15.90 6.14 -0.67
N ASN A 74 -15.76 6.26 0.65
CA ASN A 74 -14.46 6.27 1.31
C ASN A 74 -13.69 4.96 1.08
N LEU A 75 -14.39 3.83 1.13
CA LEU A 75 -13.81 2.50 0.90
C LEU A 75 -13.31 2.36 -0.55
N VAL A 76 -14.16 2.71 -1.52
CA VAL A 76 -13.80 2.69 -2.95
C VAL A 76 -12.61 3.59 -3.24
N ARG A 77 -12.55 4.78 -2.64
CA ARG A 77 -11.40 5.67 -2.76
C ARG A 77 -10.11 5.00 -2.28
N LEU A 78 -10.13 4.39 -1.09
CA LEU A 78 -8.95 3.70 -0.53
C LEU A 78 -8.51 2.53 -1.39
N ILE A 79 -9.45 1.75 -1.94
CA ILE A 79 -9.15 0.66 -2.87
C ILE A 79 -8.49 1.16 -4.16
N ASN A 80 -8.96 2.29 -4.70
CA ASN A 80 -8.33 2.90 -5.87
C ASN A 80 -6.89 3.34 -5.57
N ILE A 81 -6.66 3.99 -4.44
CA ILE A 81 -5.30 4.38 -4.01
C ILE A 81 -4.42 3.14 -3.81
N PHE A 82 -4.96 2.07 -3.23
CA PHE A 82 -4.25 0.79 -3.07
C PHE A 82 -3.86 0.16 -4.41
N ASN A 83 -4.77 0.18 -5.39
CA ASN A 83 -4.48 -0.31 -6.74
C ASN A 83 -3.40 0.53 -7.43
N ASP A 84 -3.48 1.85 -7.32
CA ASP A 84 -2.47 2.75 -7.86
C ASP A 84 -1.11 2.56 -7.19
N PHE A 85 -1.10 2.35 -5.87
CA PHE A 85 0.11 2.03 -5.11
C PHE A 85 0.76 0.74 -5.64
N LEU A 86 0.00 -0.35 -5.77
CA LEU A 86 0.52 -1.62 -6.29
C LEU A 86 1.07 -1.49 -7.72
N ASN A 87 0.38 -0.75 -8.59
CA ASN A 87 0.84 -0.52 -9.96
C ASN A 87 2.18 0.24 -9.98
N LYS A 88 2.34 1.26 -9.12
CA LYS A 88 3.61 2.00 -8.98
C LYS A 88 4.72 1.12 -8.40
N GLU A 89 4.43 0.32 -7.37
CA GLU A 89 5.41 -0.63 -6.82
C GLU A 89 5.89 -1.61 -7.90
N GLN A 90 4.97 -2.17 -8.69
CA GLN A 90 5.31 -3.08 -9.77
C GLN A 90 6.22 -2.41 -10.81
N GLN A 91 5.90 -1.18 -11.24
CA GLN A 91 6.72 -0.42 -12.19
C GLN A 91 8.12 -0.14 -11.63
N ASN A 92 8.22 0.27 -10.37
CA ASN A 92 9.49 0.53 -9.71
C ASN A 92 10.36 -0.74 -9.66
N LEU A 93 9.77 -1.87 -9.26
CA LEU A 93 10.48 -3.15 -9.19
C LEU A 93 10.90 -3.68 -10.57
N GLN A 94 10.16 -3.37 -11.64
CA GLN A 94 10.53 -3.72 -13.01
C GLN A 94 11.65 -2.83 -13.55
N ASN A 95 11.60 -1.52 -13.29
CA ASN A 95 12.62 -0.57 -13.74
C ASN A 95 13.97 -0.80 -13.05
N ASP A 96 13.97 -1.21 -11.77
CA ASP A 96 15.18 -1.51 -11.02
C ASP A 96 15.88 -2.82 -11.46
N MET A 97 15.22 -3.66 -12.28
CA MET A 97 15.85 -4.82 -12.94
C MET A 97 16.57 -4.46 -14.26
N THR A 98 16.56 -3.18 -14.66
CA THR A 98 17.15 -2.70 -15.93
C THR A 98 18.39 -1.82 -15.77
N LEU A 99 18.98 -1.77 -14.57
CA LEU A 99 20.27 -1.14 -14.25
C LEU A 99 21.33 -2.20 -13.94
#